data_AF-A0A2D6QVL1-F1
#
_entry.id   AF-A0A2D6QVL1-F1
#
_cell.length_a   1.000
_cell.length_b   1.000
_cell.length_c   1.000
_cell.angle_alpha   90.00
_cell.angle_beta   90.00
_cell.angle_gamma   90.00
#
_symmetry.space_group_name_H-M   'P 1'
#
loop_
_entity.id
_entity.type
_entity.pdbx_description
1 polymer ?
#
loop_
_entity_poly.entity_id
_entity_poly.type
_entity_poly.pdbx_seq_one_letter_code
_entity_poly.pdbx_strand_id
1 'polypeptide(L)'
;MTRTEGRGPTREQDLADLDTEDPVFTIKAAARLCDTSHATVRRRLQAGKFPMAKRAANGHDWEIPLSNLLEAGLRPSGQRGADLLKNVDDVKTLRSRLDEATARNQELKYELETLRRQYAEAERAADVRGAALAAQAEAYLSVIKATARAETATEVPEIPLERAA
;
A
#
# COMPACT_ATOMS: atom_id res chain seq x y z
N MET A 1 -23.37 0.61 30.92
CA MET A 1 -23.49 1.72 29.96
C MET A 1 -22.38 1.58 28.92
N THR A 2 -22.65 0.88 27.82
CA THR A 2 -21.68 0.65 26.74
C THR A 2 -21.76 1.78 25.74
N ARG A 3 -20.72 2.62 25.71
CA ARG A 3 -20.57 3.74 24.78
C ARG A 3 -20.16 3.17 23.43
N THR A 4 -21.11 3.04 22.51
CA THR A 4 -20.83 2.77 21.10
C THR A 4 -20.16 3.99 20.50
N GLU A 5 -18.84 3.93 20.34
CA GLU A 5 -18.11 4.90 19.55
C GLU A 5 -18.59 4.84 18.10
N GLY A 6 -18.98 6.00 17.58
CA GLY A 6 -19.43 6.18 16.22
C GLY A 6 -18.35 5.71 15.26
N ARG A 7 -18.69 4.68 14.49
CA ARG A 7 -18.01 4.31 13.24
C ARG A 7 -18.13 5.50 12.30
N GLY A 8 -17.14 6.39 12.32
CA GLY A 8 -17.00 7.45 11.33
C GLY A 8 -16.94 6.86 9.92
N PRO A 9 -17.40 7.62 8.90
CA PRO A 9 -17.36 7.15 7.52
C PRO A 9 -15.92 6.74 7.18
N THR A 10 -15.78 5.52 6.66
CA THR A 10 -14.50 4.89 6.35
C THR A 10 -13.76 5.78 5.34
N ARG A 11 -12.51 6.16 5.61
CA ARG A 11 -11.62 6.91 4.68
C ARG A 11 -11.52 6.31 3.27
N GLU A 12 -11.92 5.05 3.09
CA GLU A 12 -12.06 4.39 1.79
C GLU A 12 -13.17 4.96 0.91
N GLN A 13 -14.24 5.53 1.49
CA GLN A 13 -15.33 6.16 0.71
C GLN A 13 -14.89 7.51 0.14
N ASP A 14 -14.11 8.30 0.88
CA ASP A 14 -13.57 9.59 0.39
C ASP A 14 -12.58 9.41 -0.78
N LEU A 15 -11.97 8.23 -0.93
CA LEU A 15 -11.04 7.92 -2.03
C LEU A 15 -11.74 7.48 -3.32
N ALA A 16 -12.95 6.92 -3.22
CA ALA A 16 -13.74 6.51 -4.38
C ALA A 16 -14.38 7.71 -5.11
N ASP A 17 -14.65 8.80 -4.37
CA ASP A 17 -15.19 10.05 -4.94
C ASP A 17 -14.12 10.89 -5.68
N LEU A 18 -12.85 10.44 -5.70
CA LEU A 18 -11.79 11.04 -6.50
C LEU A 18 -11.65 10.43 -7.90
N ASP A 19 -12.64 9.65 -8.36
CA ASP A 19 -12.96 9.59 -9.78
C ASP A 19 -13.41 10.99 -10.20
N THR A 20 -12.44 11.89 -10.40
CA THR A 20 -12.66 13.25 -10.90
C THR A 20 -13.19 13.09 -12.31
N GLU A 21 -14.51 13.01 -12.41
CA GLU A 21 -15.24 12.76 -13.63
C GLU A 21 -14.84 13.80 -14.68
N ASP A 22 -14.64 13.33 -15.91
CA ASP A 22 -14.43 14.22 -17.06
C ASP A 22 -15.56 15.26 -17.10
N PRO A 23 -15.28 16.56 -16.95
CA PRO A 23 -16.32 17.56 -16.71
C PRO A 23 -17.34 17.55 -17.86
N VAL A 24 -18.61 17.38 -17.48
CA VAL A 24 -19.73 17.30 -18.43
C VAL A 24 -20.37 18.66 -18.66
N PHE A 25 -20.69 18.96 -19.91
CA PHE A 25 -21.27 20.23 -20.32
C PHE A 25 -22.56 20.03 -21.08
N THR A 26 -23.55 20.88 -20.79
CA THR A 26 -24.73 20.98 -21.66
C THR A 26 -24.34 21.57 -23.01
N ILE A 27 -25.15 21.37 -24.05
CA ILE A 27 -24.93 21.98 -25.39
C ILE A 27 -24.68 23.49 -25.29
N LYS A 28 -25.45 24.20 -24.44
CA LYS A 28 -25.31 25.66 -24.25
C LYS A 28 -23.98 26.01 -23.58
N ALA A 29 -23.59 25.24 -22.56
CA ALA A 29 -22.34 25.45 -21.85
C ALA A 29 -21.14 25.15 -22.75
N ALA A 30 -21.17 24.04 -23.50
CA ALA A 30 -20.12 23.67 -24.45
C ALA A 30 -19.96 24.71 -25.56
N ALA A 31 -21.06 25.23 -26.09
CA ALA A 31 -21.05 26.29 -27.09
C ALA A 31 -20.34 27.56 -26.58
N ARG A 32 -20.66 27.99 -25.36
CA ARG A 32 -20.01 29.13 -24.71
C ARG A 32 -18.54 28.85 -24.39
N LEU A 33 -18.24 27.65 -23.92
CA LEU A 33 -16.90 27.25 -23.52
C LEU A 33 -15.94 27.23 -24.71
N CYS A 34 -16.39 26.76 -25.87
CA CYS A 34 -15.56 26.60 -27.06
C CYS A 34 -15.72 27.73 -28.09
N ASP A 35 -16.40 28.82 -27.73
CA ASP A 35 -16.74 29.96 -28.61
C ASP A 35 -17.31 29.53 -29.97
N THR A 36 -18.31 28.64 -29.92
CA THR A 36 -19.01 28.10 -31.10
C THR A 36 -20.51 28.27 -30.96
N SER A 37 -21.24 28.27 -32.08
CA SER A 37 -22.69 28.28 -32.05
C SER A 37 -23.29 26.99 -31.48
N HIS A 38 -24.46 27.11 -30.84
CA HIS A 38 -25.23 25.97 -30.35
C HIS A 38 -25.63 25.02 -31.50
N ALA A 39 -25.88 25.58 -32.69
CA ALA A 39 -26.22 24.82 -33.88
C ALA A 39 -25.07 23.91 -34.32
N THR A 40 -23.83 24.39 -34.23
CA THR A 40 -22.64 23.59 -34.54
C THR A 40 -22.49 22.41 -33.57
N VAL A 41 -22.65 22.65 -32.28
CA VAL A 41 -22.56 21.59 -31.26
C VAL A 41 -23.67 20.55 -31.47
N ARG A 42 -24.92 21.00 -31.70
CA ARG A 42 -26.05 20.11 -31.99
C ARG A 42 -25.86 19.29 -33.27
N ARG A 43 -25.35 19.91 -34.34
CA ARG A 43 -25.05 19.23 -35.61
C ARG A 43 -24.01 18.12 -35.41
N ARG A 44 -22.96 18.39 -34.63
CA ARG A 44 -21.90 17.41 -34.31
C ARG A 44 -22.43 16.26 -33.46
N LEU A 45 -23.30 16.54 -32.48
CA LEU A 45 -24.00 15.53 -31.70
C LEU A 45 -24.86 14.62 -32.60
N GLN A 46 -25.66 15.19 -33.50
CA GLN A 46 -26.48 14.44 -34.46
C GLN A 46 -25.63 13.61 -35.43
N ALA A 47 -24.43 14.10 -35.79
CA ALA A 47 -23.46 13.38 -36.60
C ALA A 47 -22.68 12.30 -35.82
N GLY A 48 -23.01 12.04 -34.55
CA GLY A 48 -22.36 11.01 -33.73
C GLY A 48 -20.92 11.33 -33.33
N LYS A 49 -20.50 12.60 -33.36
CA LYS A 49 -19.14 13.02 -33.02
C LYS A 49 -18.86 13.05 -31.51
N PHE A 50 -19.84 12.74 -30.68
CA PHE A 50 -19.72 12.72 -29.22
C PHE A 50 -20.17 11.34 -28.70
N PRO A 51 -19.31 10.31 -28.74
CA PRO A 51 -19.68 8.93 -28.43
C PRO A 51 -20.15 8.75 -26.98
N MET A 52 -19.53 9.46 -26.03
CA MET A 52 -19.90 9.44 -24.61
C MET A 52 -20.99 10.46 -24.22
N ALA A 53 -21.68 11.09 -25.17
CA ALA A 53 -22.74 12.02 -24.84
C ALA A 53 -23.96 11.27 -24.29
N LYS A 54 -24.50 11.73 -23.16
CA LYS A 54 -25.66 11.14 -22.50
C LYS A 54 -26.77 12.18 -22.32
N ARG A 55 -28.00 11.72 -22.11
CA ARG A 55 -29.07 12.61 -21.65
C ARG A 55 -28.84 12.91 -20.18
N ALA A 56 -28.96 14.19 -19.82
CA ALA A 56 -28.94 14.63 -18.44
C ALA A 56 -30.06 13.96 -17.63
N ALA A 57 -29.93 13.98 -16.30
CA ALA A 57 -30.94 13.42 -15.39
C ALA A 57 -32.34 14.05 -15.57
N ASN A 58 -32.40 15.27 -16.10
CA ASN A 58 -33.64 15.96 -16.45
C ASN A 58 -34.32 15.43 -17.74
N GLY A 59 -33.67 14.52 -18.48
CA GLY A 59 -34.19 13.89 -19.70
C GLY A 59 -34.22 14.78 -20.95
N HIS A 60 -34.06 16.10 -20.80
CA HIS A 60 -34.25 17.07 -21.88
C HIS A 60 -32.93 17.60 -22.45
N ASP A 61 -31.91 17.75 -21.61
CA ASP A 61 -30.61 18.25 -22.03
C ASP A 61 -29.64 17.12 -22.37
N TRP A 62 -28.71 17.40 -23.29
CA TRP A 62 -27.58 16.53 -23.58
C TRP A 62 -26.38 16.99 -22.78
N GLU A 63 -25.75 16.06 -22.08
CA GLU A 63 -24.46 16.20 -21.41
C GLU A 63 -23.37 15.64 -22.31
N ILE A 64 -22.40 16.48 -22.62
CA ILE A 64 -21.26 16.18 -23.46
C ILE A 64 -20.01 16.32 -22.59
N PRO A 65 -19.26 15.23 -22.36
CA PRO A 65 -17.98 15.29 -21.64
C PRO A 65 -16.95 16.16 -22.37
N LEU A 66 -16.01 16.76 -21.64
CA LEU A 66 -14.95 17.57 -22.22
C LEU A 66 -14.08 16.78 -23.19
N SER A 67 -13.77 15.51 -22.90
CA SER A 67 -13.02 14.61 -23.79
C SER A 67 -13.63 14.57 -25.19
N ASN A 68 -14.94 14.33 -25.29
CA ASN A 68 -15.69 14.34 -26.56
C ASN A 68 -15.61 15.69 -27.29
N LEU A 69 -15.64 16.81 -26.56
CA LEU A 69 -15.50 18.13 -27.18
C LEU A 69 -14.11 18.29 -27.81
N LEU A 70 -13.05 17.90 -27.08
CA LEU A 70 -11.68 17.96 -27.54
C LEU A 70 -11.42 17.02 -28.73
N GLU A 71 -11.93 15.78 -28.68
CA GLU A 71 -11.83 14.80 -29.77
C GLU A 71 -12.53 15.27 -31.04
N ALA A 72 -13.68 15.94 -30.90
CA ALA A 72 -14.35 16.57 -32.03
C ALA A 72 -13.60 17.80 -32.55
N GLY A 73 -12.53 18.26 -31.88
CA GLY A 73 -11.78 19.46 -32.22
C GLY A 73 -12.44 20.77 -31.75
N LEU A 74 -13.37 20.70 -30.79
CA LEU A 74 -13.88 21.88 -30.09
C LEU A 74 -12.98 22.14 -28.89
N ARG A 75 -12.14 23.17 -28.98
CA ARG A 75 -11.24 23.56 -27.90
C ARG A 75 -11.88 24.63 -27.02
N PRO A 76 -11.88 24.48 -25.68
CA PRO A 76 -12.22 25.56 -24.78
C PRO A 76 -11.38 26.81 -25.06
N SER A 77 -12.02 27.97 -25.05
CA SER A 77 -11.41 29.27 -25.32
C SER A 77 -11.60 30.24 -24.15
N GLY A 78 -10.81 31.32 -24.16
CA GLY A 78 -10.77 32.31 -23.09
C GLY A 78 -10.15 31.80 -21.78
N GLN A 79 -10.14 32.66 -20.76
CA GLN A 79 -9.51 32.36 -19.46
C GLN A 79 -10.11 31.12 -18.81
N ARG A 80 -11.44 31.01 -18.78
CA ARG A 80 -12.15 29.87 -18.21
C ARG A 80 -11.79 28.55 -18.89
N GLY A 81 -11.61 28.55 -20.22
CA GLY A 81 -11.18 27.37 -20.96
C GLY A 81 -9.74 26.97 -20.64
N ALA A 82 -8.84 27.95 -20.53
CA ALA A 82 -7.45 27.72 -20.15
C ALA A 82 -7.31 27.16 -18.74
N ASP A 83 -8.05 27.72 -17.76
CA ASP A 83 -8.06 27.23 -16.38
C ASP A 83 -8.59 25.78 -16.30
N LEU A 84 -9.62 25.46 -17.08
CA LEU A 84 -10.18 24.12 -17.15
C LEU A 84 -9.17 23.11 -17.69
N LEU A 85 -8.50 23.42 -18.80
CA LEU A 85 -7.48 22.55 -19.38
C LEU A 85 -6.31 22.33 -18.43
N LYS A 86 -5.85 23.40 -17.76
CA LYS A 86 -4.80 23.31 -16.74
C LYS A 86 -5.20 22.39 -15.60
N ASN A 87 -6.42 22.54 -15.08
CA ASN A 87 -6.92 21.69 -14.00
C ASN A 87 -6.96 20.21 -14.42
N VAL A 88 -7.33 19.90 -15.67
CA VAL A 88 -7.34 18.52 -16.19
C VAL A 88 -5.91 17.95 -16.23
N ASP A 89 -4.93 18.73 -16.70
CA ASP A 89 -3.52 18.32 -16.73
C ASP A 89 -2.94 18.13 -15.31
N ASP A 90 -3.31 19.02 -14.39
CA ASP A 90 -2.91 18.93 -12.97
C ASP A 90 -3.51 17.67 -12.33
N VAL A 91 -4.80 17.38 -12.54
CA VAL A 91 -5.47 16.16 -12.05
C VAL A 91 -4.80 14.91 -12.63
N LYS A 92 -4.49 14.90 -13.92
CA LYS A 92 -3.77 13.77 -14.55
C LYS A 92 -2.39 13.56 -13.92
N THR A 93 -1.67 14.64 -13.66
CA THR A 93 -0.36 14.59 -13.01
C THR A 93 -0.45 14.07 -11.58
N LEU A 94 -1.45 14.54 -10.82
CA LEU A 94 -1.71 14.09 -9.45
C LEU A 94 -2.09 12.61 -9.42
N ARG A 95 -2.88 12.13 -10.38
CA ARG A 95 -3.24 10.71 -10.52
C ARG A 95 -2.01 9.85 -10.75
N SER A 96 -1.15 10.21 -11.72
CA SER A 96 0.09 9.48 -11.96
C SER A 96 0.97 9.41 -10.71
N ARG A 97 1.06 10.50 -9.94
CA ARG A 97 1.80 10.54 -8.68
C ARG A 97 1.16 9.67 -7.59
N LEU A 98 -0.16 9.62 -7.53
CA LEU A 98 -0.89 8.77 -6.60
C LEU A 98 -0.67 7.29 -6.93
N ASP A 99 -0.73 6.91 -8.20
CA ASP A 99 -0.46 5.54 -8.66
C ASP A 99 0.99 5.13 -8.33
N GLU A 100 1.96 6.02 -8.54
CA GLU A 100 3.36 5.79 -8.18
C GLU A 100 3.56 5.65 -6.65
N ALA A 101 2.90 6.50 -5.87
CA ALA A 101 2.98 6.45 -4.40
C ALA A 101 2.32 5.19 -3.82
N THR A 102 1.22 4.73 -4.42
CA THR A 102 0.55 3.49 -4.00
C THR A 102 1.38 2.26 -4.33
N ALA A 103 2.02 2.22 -5.51
CA ALA A 103 2.95 1.15 -5.87
C ALA A 103 4.16 1.08 -4.91
N ARG A 104 4.81 2.23 -4.63
CA ARG A 104 5.91 2.31 -3.65
C ARG A 104 5.50 1.85 -2.25
N ASN A 105 4.29 2.21 -1.82
CA ASN A 105 3.78 1.76 -0.52
C ASN A 105 3.56 0.24 -0.46
N GLN A 106 3.15 -0.38 -1.56
CA GLN A 106 3.00 -1.85 -1.62
C GLN A 106 4.37 -2.54 -1.58
N GLU A 107 5.35 -2.02 -2.31
CA GLU A 107 6.73 -2.50 -2.29
C GLU A 107 7.34 -2.43 -0.89
N LEU A 108 7.27 -1.27 -0.24
CA LEU A 108 7.78 -1.08 1.13
C LEU A 108 7.10 -1.99 2.15
N LYS A 109 5.79 -2.26 1.98
CA LYS A 109 5.08 -3.21 2.84
C LYS A 109 5.61 -4.63 2.66
N TYR A 110 5.87 -5.05 1.42
CA TYR A 110 6.45 -6.34 1.12
C TYR A 110 7.88 -6.47 1.67
N GLU A 111 8.70 -5.44 1.52
CA GLU A 111 10.05 -5.39 2.09
C GLU A 111 10.02 -5.50 3.62
N LEU A 112 9.16 -4.74 4.29
CA LEU A 112 9.00 -4.81 5.75
C LEU A 112 8.56 -6.19 6.22
N GLU A 113 7.64 -6.84 5.50
CA GLU A 113 7.21 -8.19 5.84
C GLU A 113 8.36 -9.21 5.66
N THR A 114 9.11 -9.09 4.57
CA THR A 114 10.28 -9.93 4.30
C THR A 114 11.33 -9.76 5.39
N LEU A 115 11.63 -8.52 5.77
CA LEU A 115 12.61 -8.21 6.80
C LEU A 115 12.18 -8.73 8.17
N ARG A 116 10.89 -8.59 8.52
CA ARG A 116 10.32 -9.16 9.75
C ARG A 116 10.49 -10.67 9.82
N ARG A 117 10.26 -11.38 8.71
CA ARG A 117 10.48 -12.84 8.65
C ARG A 117 11.95 -13.20 8.87
N GLN A 118 12.87 -12.48 8.22
CA GLN A 118 14.30 -12.69 8.39
C GLN A 118 14.76 -12.45 9.83
N TYR A 119 14.27 -11.39 10.48
CA TYR A 119 14.57 -11.15 11.90
C TYR A 119 14.03 -12.26 12.81
N ALA A 120 12.80 -12.71 12.59
CA ALA A 120 12.22 -13.80 13.37
C ALA A 120 12.94 -15.14 13.16
N GLU A 121 13.52 -15.38 11.98
CA GLU A 121 14.38 -16.53 11.71
C GLU A 121 15.75 -16.40 12.40
N ALA A 122 16.37 -15.22 12.32
CA ALA A 122 17.64 -14.94 12.96
C ALA A 122 17.57 -15.06 14.49
N GLU A 123 16.47 -14.58 15.09
CA GLU A 123 16.20 -14.70 16.53
C GLU A 123 16.07 -16.18 16.94
N ARG A 124 15.23 -16.96 16.24
CA ARG A 124 15.11 -18.41 16.47
C ARG A 124 16.45 -19.13 16.32
N ALA A 125 17.27 -18.75 15.34
CA ALA A 125 18.59 -19.32 15.14
C ALA A 125 19.58 -18.92 16.25
N ALA A 126 19.45 -17.73 16.83
CA ALA A 126 20.23 -17.30 17.98
C ALA A 126 19.84 -18.10 19.24
N ASP A 127 18.54 -18.30 19.48
CA ASP A 127 18.03 -19.07 20.62
C ASP A 127 18.50 -20.53 20.56
N VAL A 128 18.39 -21.18 19.40
CA VAL A 128 18.86 -22.56 19.20
C VAL A 128 20.37 -22.66 19.44
N ARG A 129 21.15 -21.70 18.95
CA ARG A 129 22.61 -21.65 19.19
C ARG A 129 22.93 -21.46 20.68
N GLY A 130 22.20 -20.58 21.36
CA GLY A 130 22.35 -20.36 22.79
C GLY A 130 22.07 -21.62 23.61
N ALA A 131 20.97 -22.32 23.31
CA ALA A 131 20.62 -23.59 23.96
C ALA A 131 21.66 -24.70 23.69
N ALA A 132 22.16 -24.80 22.45
CA ALA A 132 23.18 -25.78 22.10
C ALA A 132 24.51 -25.53 22.84
N LEU A 133 24.94 -24.26 22.94
CA LEU A 133 26.14 -23.88 23.69
C LEU A 133 25.98 -24.15 25.20
N ALA A 134 24.79 -23.89 25.76
CA ALA A 134 24.50 -24.21 27.17
C ALA A 134 24.58 -25.72 27.42
N ALA A 135 23.94 -26.53 26.58
CA ALA A 135 24.00 -27.99 26.67
C ALA A 135 25.43 -28.54 26.53
N GLN A 136 26.23 -27.95 25.63
CA GLN A 136 27.64 -28.31 25.47
C GLN A 136 28.45 -27.98 26.73
N ALA A 137 28.21 -26.81 27.34
CA ALA A 137 28.88 -26.41 28.59
C ALA A 137 28.54 -27.36 29.75
N GLU A 138 27.27 -27.76 29.88
CA GLU A 138 26.83 -28.74 30.88
C GLU A 138 27.49 -30.10 30.67
N ALA A 139 27.60 -30.57 29.42
CA ALA A 139 28.29 -31.80 29.09
C ALA A 139 29.77 -31.75 29.49
N TYR A 140 30.50 -30.67 29.17
CA TYR A 140 31.89 -30.51 29.59
C TYR A 140 32.05 -30.49 31.12
N LEU A 141 31.18 -29.77 31.83
CA LEU A 141 31.20 -29.74 33.29
C LEU A 141 30.96 -31.13 33.90
N SER A 142 30.09 -31.95 33.28
CA SER A 142 29.84 -33.32 33.73
C SER A 142 31.09 -34.21 33.60
N VAL A 143 31.85 -34.07 32.50
CA VAL A 143 33.10 -34.80 32.27
C VAL A 143 34.16 -34.41 33.30
N ILE A 144 34.35 -33.10 33.52
CA ILE A 144 35.33 -32.58 34.51
C ILE A 144 35.00 -33.10 35.92
N LYS A 145 33.70 -33.09 36.29
CA LYS A 145 33.27 -33.62 37.60
C LYS A 145 33.52 -35.13 37.72
N ALA A 146 33.30 -35.89 36.65
CA ALA A 146 33.51 -37.33 36.65
C ALA A 146 35.01 -37.69 36.76
N THR A 147 35.90 -36.99 36.05
CA THR A 147 37.35 -37.21 36.13
C THR A 147 37.89 -36.84 37.52
N ALA A 148 37.45 -35.72 38.10
CA ALA A 148 37.84 -35.33 39.46
C ALA A 148 37.41 -36.35 40.53
N ARG A 149 36.23 -36.98 40.35
CA ARG A 149 35.75 -38.05 41.25
C ARG A 149 36.54 -39.35 41.07
N ALA A 150 37.00 -39.67 39.87
CA ALA A 150 37.83 -40.84 39.62
C ALA A 150 39.22 -40.69 40.25
N GLU A 151 39.84 -39.52 40.11
CA GLU A 151 41.17 -39.22 40.69
C GLU A 151 41.16 -39.33 42.22
N THR A 152 40.10 -38.86 42.89
CA THR A 152 39.94 -38.96 44.35
C THR A 152 39.63 -40.37 44.87
N ALA A 153 39.13 -41.28 44.03
CA ALA A 153 38.81 -42.66 44.42
C ALA A 153 40.02 -43.61 44.36
N THR A 154 41.08 -43.24 43.63
CA THR A 154 42.30 -44.05 43.45
C THR A 154 43.39 -43.84 44.50
N GLU A 155 43.22 -42.91 45.46
CA GLU A 155 44.30 -42.47 46.36
C GLU A 155 44.31 -43.09 47.77
N VAL A 156 43.52 -44.13 48.08
CA VAL A 156 43.60 -44.80 49.40
C VAL A 156 43.68 -46.33 49.28
N PRO A 157 44.89 -46.92 49.23
CA PRO A 157 45.12 -48.26 49.75
C PRO A 157 45.39 -48.16 51.26
N GLU A 158 44.37 -48.42 52.08
CA GLU A 158 44.58 -48.70 53.51
C GLU A 158 45.45 -49.95 53.65
N ILE A 159 46.71 -49.77 54.06
CA ILE A 159 47.56 -50.88 54.51
C ILE A 159 47.15 -51.18 55.97
N PRO A 160 46.61 -52.37 56.28
CA PRO A 160 46.25 -52.69 57.65
C PRO A 160 47.53 -52.91 58.47
N LEU A 161 47.74 -52.05 59.46
CA LEU A 161 48.77 -52.22 60.50
C LEU A 161 48.38 -53.39 61.40
N GLU A 162 48.86 -54.59 61.08
CA GLU A 162 48.87 -55.70 62.04
C GLU A 162 49.80 -55.35 63.21
N ARG A 163 49.19 -55.18 64.40
CA ARG A 163 49.90 -55.08 65.68
C ARG A 163 50.46 -56.46 66.04
N ALA A 164 51.77 -56.62 65.94
CA ALA A 164 52.47 -57.70 66.63
C ALA A 164 52.76 -57.28 68.09
N ALA A 165 52.40 -58.19 69.00
CA ALA A 165 52.60 -58.13 70.44
C ALA A 165 54.04 -58.42 70.86
#